data_AF-A0A101JVA5-F1
#
_entry.id   AF-A0A101JVA5-F1
#
_cell.length_a   1.000
_cell.length_b   1.000
_cell.length_c   1.000
_cell.angle_alpha   90.00
_cell.angle_beta   90.00
_cell.angle_gamma   90.00
#
_symmetry.space_group_name_H-M   'P 1'
#
loop_
_entity.id
_entity.type
_entity.pdbx_description
1 polymer ?
#
loop_
_entity_poly.entity_id
_entity_poly.type
_entity_poly.pdbx_seq_one_letter_code
_entity_poly.pdbx_strand_id
1 'polypeptide(L)'
;DGCAVARTAEAKALGIRMGAPMFTIRELCKREGVVVFSSNYTLYGDMSRRMNTVYQGFAPDIEIYSIDESFLDLTPVVPEQREELGRDLRSTVSTWTGV
;
A
#
# COMPACT_ATOMS: atom_id res chain seq x y z
N ASP A 1 -20.04 -13.51 2.38
CA ASP A 1 -18.68 -14.05 2.21
C ASP A 1 -17.65 -12.94 2.17
N GLY A 2 -16.51 -13.16 2.80
CA GLY A 2 -15.38 -12.24 2.78
C GLY A 2 -14.08 -13.03 2.80
N CYS A 3 -12.97 -12.41 2.45
CA CYS A 3 -11.65 -13.01 2.51
C CYS A 3 -10.61 -12.00 3.01
N ALA A 4 -9.46 -12.49 3.46
CA ALA A 4 -8.36 -11.63 3.89
C ALA A 4 -7.71 -10.93 2.68
N VAL A 5 -8.02 -9.65 2.48
CA VAL A 5 -7.49 -8.83 1.37
C VAL A 5 -6.25 -8.00 1.75
N ALA A 6 -6.07 -7.73 3.04
CA ALA A 6 -4.89 -7.07 3.61
C ALA A 6 -4.58 -7.65 4.99
N ARG A 7 -3.29 -7.72 5.35
CA ARG A 7 -2.80 -8.44 6.53
C ARG A 7 -1.54 -7.77 7.06
N THR A 8 -1.46 -7.59 8.38
CA THR A 8 -0.21 -7.18 9.04
C THR A 8 0.83 -8.29 9.00
N ALA A 9 2.08 -7.98 9.38
CA ALA A 9 3.15 -8.98 9.44
C ALA A 9 2.82 -10.12 10.41
N GLU A 10 2.23 -9.79 11.56
CA GLU A 10 1.82 -10.72 12.61
C GLU A 10 0.74 -11.67 12.09
N ALA A 11 -0.28 -11.15 11.41
CA ALA A 11 -1.33 -11.97 10.81
C ALA A 11 -0.77 -12.92 9.72
N LYS A 12 0.22 -12.49 8.94
CA LYS A 12 0.92 -13.34 7.97
C LYS A 12 1.70 -14.45 8.67
N ALA A 13 2.38 -14.14 9.79
CA ALA A 13 3.14 -15.12 10.57
C ALA A 13 2.26 -16.24 11.17
N LEU A 14 0.98 -15.94 11.45
CA LEU A 14 -0.02 -16.93 11.85
C LEU A 14 -0.51 -17.85 10.71
N GLY A 15 -0.01 -17.67 9.48
CA GLY A 15 -0.38 -18.48 8.33
C GLY A 15 -1.63 -18.02 7.60
N ILE A 16 -2.16 -16.82 7.90
CA ILE A 16 -3.32 -16.26 7.17
C ILE A 16 -2.86 -15.87 5.76
N ARG A 17 -3.32 -16.66 4.77
CA ARG A 17 -2.99 -16.44 3.36
C ARG A 17 -3.78 -15.29 2.74
N MET A 18 -3.23 -14.70 1.68
CA MET A 18 -3.98 -13.71 0.88
C MET A 18 -5.19 -14.40 0.25
N GLY A 19 -6.34 -13.73 0.28
CA GLY A 19 -7.58 -14.28 -0.27
C GLY A 19 -8.15 -15.46 0.52
N ALA A 20 -7.60 -15.78 1.70
CA ALA A 20 -8.14 -16.84 2.54
C ALA A 20 -9.61 -16.51 2.90
N PRO A 21 -10.58 -17.38 2.58
CA PRO A 21 -11.98 -17.14 2.91
C PRO A 21 -12.17 -17.02 4.43
N MET A 22 -12.94 -16.03 4.87
CA MET A 22 -13.09 -15.70 6.28
C MET A 22 -13.59 -16.89 7.12
N PHE A 23 -14.46 -17.74 6.56
CA PHE A 23 -14.97 -18.91 7.27
C PHE A 23 -13.88 -19.95 7.59
N THR A 24 -12.81 -20.04 6.79
CA THR A 24 -11.72 -21.01 7.02
C THR A 24 -10.73 -20.52 8.08
N ILE A 25 -10.58 -19.20 8.23
CA ILE A 25 -9.64 -18.57 9.17
C ILE A 25 -10.31 -18.03 10.43
N ARG A 26 -11.64 -18.07 10.55
CA ARG A 26 -12.40 -17.46 11.66
C ARG A 26 -11.94 -17.95 13.03
N GLU A 27 -11.80 -19.25 13.21
CA GLU A 27 -11.43 -19.82 14.52
C GLU A 27 -9.95 -19.57 14.86
N LEU A 28 -9.07 -19.52 13.86
CA LEU A 28 -7.69 -19.06 14.02
C LEU A 28 -7.68 -17.60 14.50
N CYS A 29 -8.41 -16.69 13.84
CA CYS A 29 -8.44 -15.29 14.22
C CYS A 29 -8.93 -15.11 15.67
N LYS A 30 -9.99 -15.82 16.08
CA LYS A 30 -10.50 -15.76 17.46
C LYS A 30 -9.47 -16.26 18.47
N ARG A 31 -8.85 -17.41 18.21
CA ARG A 31 -7.89 -18.04 19.13
C ARG A 31 -6.64 -17.19 19.32
N GLU A 32 -6.12 -16.61 18.24
CA GLU A 32 -4.88 -15.83 18.25
C GLU A 32 -5.12 -14.33 18.48
N GLY A 33 -6.37 -13.90 18.73
CA GLY A 33 -6.70 -12.50 19.00
C GLY A 33 -6.56 -11.56 17.80
N VAL A 34 -6.67 -12.07 16.57
CA VAL A 34 -6.60 -11.26 15.35
C VAL A 34 -7.87 -10.43 15.21
N VAL A 35 -7.71 -9.10 15.19
CA VAL A 35 -8.82 -8.16 14.95
C VAL A 35 -9.10 -8.07 13.45
N VAL A 36 -10.37 -8.26 13.08
CA VAL A 36 -10.83 -8.24 11.68
C VAL A 36 -11.62 -6.97 11.43
N PHE A 37 -11.22 -6.22 10.40
CA PHE A 37 -11.90 -5.00 9.96
C PHE A 37 -12.53 -5.21 8.59
N SER A 38 -13.69 -4.58 8.37
CA SER A 38 -14.26 -4.45 7.02
C SER A 38 -13.42 -3.47 6.19
N SER A 39 -13.26 -3.76 4.91
CA SER A 39 -12.58 -2.87 3.97
C SER A 39 -13.25 -1.49 3.93
N ASN A 40 -12.44 -0.43 3.98
CA ASN A 40 -12.89 0.94 3.76
C ASN A 40 -12.34 1.49 2.44
N TYR A 41 -13.00 1.15 1.32
CA TYR A 41 -12.54 1.50 -0.01
C TYR A 41 -12.47 3.01 -0.28
N THR A 42 -13.37 3.80 0.33
CA THR A 42 -13.33 5.26 0.20
C THR A 42 -12.07 5.84 0.82
N LEU A 43 -11.69 5.36 2.01
CA LEU A 43 -10.45 5.77 2.66
C LEU A 43 -9.23 5.37 1.84
N TYR A 44 -9.17 4.12 1.35
CA TYR A 44 -8.04 3.65 0.54
C TYR A 44 -7.90 4.45 -0.75
N GLY A 45 -9.00 4.75 -1.43
CA GLY A 45 -9.00 5.57 -2.63
C GLY A 45 -8.57 7.01 -2.37
N ASP A 46 -8.91 7.56 -1.20
CA ASP A 46 -8.43 8.88 -0.79
C ASP A 46 -6.92 8.89 -0.53
N MET A 47 -6.40 7.88 0.16
CA MET A 47 -4.96 7.71 0.39
C MET A 47 -4.19 7.56 -0.92
N SER A 48 -4.71 6.75 -1.85
CA SER A 48 -4.13 6.57 -3.19
C SER A 48 -4.02 7.90 -3.95
N ARG A 49 -5.07 8.72 -3.92
CA ARG A 49 -5.03 10.07 -4.54
C ARG A 49 -3.99 10.96 -3.89
N ARG A 50 -3.86 10.95 -2.56
CA ARG A 50 -2.86 11.75 -1.83
C ARG A 50 -1.44 11.36 -2.20
N MET A 51 -1.14 10.05 -2.26
CA MET A 51 0.17 9.55 -2.70
C MET A 51 0.48 9.99 -4.14
N ASN A 52 -0.46 9.80 -5.06
CA ASN A 52 -0.29 10.22 -6.45
C ASN A 52 -0.12 11.73 -6.62
N THR A 53 -0.76 12.54 -5.76
CA THR A 53 -0.55 13.99 -5.73
C THR A 53 0.89 14.32 -5.33
N VAL A 54 1.50 13.57 -4.41
CA VAL A 54 2.92 13.73 -4.08
C VAL A 54 3.79 13.34 -5.27
N TYR A 55 3.50 12.22 -5.94
CA TYR A 55 4.28 11.74 -7.09
C TYR A 55 4.37 12.74 -8.23
N GLN A 56 3.31 13.52 -8.47
CA GLN A 56 3.29 14.59 -9.49
C GLN A 56 4.35 15.67 -9.28
N GLY A 57 4.89 15.81 -8.05
CA GLY A 57 6.03 16.69 -7.77
C GLY A 57 7.40 16.12 -8.17
N PHE A 58 7.48 14.82 -8.46
CA PHE A 58 8.74 14.11 -8.71
C PHE A 58 8.90 13.64 -10.16
N ALA A 59 7.81 13.41 -10.88
CA ALA A 59 7.83 13.02 -12.29
C ALA A 59 6.63 13.62 -13.04
N PRO A 60 6.81 14.05 -14.30
CA PRO A 60 5.73 14.58 -15.12
C PRO A 60 4.78 13.48 -15.59
N ASP A 61 5.31 12.30 -15.91
CA ASP A 61 4.55 11.18 -16.43
C ASP A 61 4.45 10.07 -15.38
N ILE A 62 3.20 9.73 -15.04
CA ILE A 62 2.86 8.76 -14.00
C ILE A 62 1.77 7.84 -14.52
N GLU A 63 2.01 6.54 -14.47
CA GLU A 63 1.02 5.51 -14.74
C GLU A 63 0.49 4.95 -13.42
N ILE A 64 -0.80 5.19 -13.14
CA ILE A 64 -1.48 4.63 -11.96
C ILE A 64 -1.92 3.20 -12.30
N TYR A 65 -1.19 2.21 -11.79
CA TYR A 65 -1.46 0.80 -12.07
C TYR A 65 -2.51 0.20 -11.12
N SER A 66 -2.45 0.57 -9.83
CA SER A 66 -3.38 0.07 -8.81
C SER A 66 -3.66 1.14 -7.74
N ILE A 67 -4.36 0.76 -6.66
CA ILE A 67 -4.64 1.65 -5.54
C ILE A 67 -3.38 2.01 -4.73
N ASP A 68 -2.36 1.15 -4.73
CA ASP A 68 -1.12 1.30 -3.96
C ASP A 68 0.15 1.22 -4.82
N GLU A 69 0.02 1.16 -6.15
CA GLU A 69 1.14 1.02 -7.08
C GLU A 69 1.03 2.02 -8.25
N SER A 70 2.14 2.68 -8.57
CA SER A 70 2.25 3.62 -9.68
C SER A 70 3.67 3.62 -10.25
N PHE A 71 3.80 3.81 -11.56
CA PHE A 71 5.07 3.87 -12.26
C PHE A 71 5.36 5.31 -12.66
N LEU A 72 6.56 5.80 -12.34
CA LEU A 72 7.00 7.16 -12.65
C LEU A 72 8.05 7.10 -13.75
N ASP A 73 7.90 7.90 -14.81
CA ASP A 73 8.95 8.02 -15.82
C ASP A 73 10.09 8.90 -15.30
N LEU A 74 11.25 8.26 -15.08
CA LEU A 74 12.49 8.91 -14.67
C LEU A 74 13.50 9.02 -15.82
N THR A 75 13.09 8.82 -17.07
CA THR A 75 13.94 9.04 -18.25
C THR A 75 14.60 10.42 -18.25
N PRO A 76 13.92 11.53 -17.86
CA PRO A 76 14.55 12.85 -17.77
C PRO A 76 15.58 13.00 -16.65
N VAL A 77 15.65 12.07 -15.70
CA VAL A 77 16.54 12.12 -14.54
C VAL A 77 17.80 11.31 -14.82
N VAL A 78 18.98 11.93 -14.66
CA VAL A 78 20.26 11.25 -14.86
C VAL A 78 20.45 10.11 -13.84
N PRO A 79 21.04 8.97 -14.23
CA PRO A 79 21.09 7.76 -13.38
C PRO A 79 21.64 8.00 -11.97
N GLU A 80 22.64 8.86 -11.83
CA GLU A 80 23.33 9.14 -10.56
C GLU A 80 22.43 9.84 -9.54
N GLN A 81 21.39 10.54 -9.99
CA GLN A 81 20.45 11.27 -9.12
C GLN A 81 19.21 10.47 -8.75
N ARG A 82 18.94 9.33 -9.43
CA ARG A 82 17.69 8.57 -9.24
C ARG A 82 17.54 8.01 -7.84
N GLU A 83 18.64 7.59 -7.21
CA GLU A 83 18.58 7.05 -5.86
C GLU A 83 18.25 8.14 -4.83
N GLU A 84 18.85 9.32 -4.95
CA GLU A 84 18.55 10.48 -4.11
C GLU A 84 17.08 10.91 -4.27
N LEU A 85 16.61 11.05 -5.51
CA LEU A 85 15.21 11.35 -5.83
C LEU A 85 14.25 10.33 -5.20
N GLY A 86 14.59 9.03 -5.27
CA GLY A 86 13.79 7.97 -4.67
C GLY A 86 13.71 8.05 -3.14
N ARG A 87 14.81 8.42 -2.47
CA ARG A 87 14.83 8.65 -1.02
C ARG A 87 13.97 9.85 -0.64
N ASP A 88 14.06 10.94 -1.39
CA ASP A 88 13.26 12.15 -1.17
C ASP A 88 11.77 11.90 -1.39
N LEU A 89 11.42 11.17 -2.45
CA LEU A 89 10.05 10.75 -2.72
C LEU A 89 9.49 9.93 -1.55
N ARG A 90 10.23 8.91 -1.11
CA ARG A 90 9.82 8.09 0.05
C ARG A 90 9.65 8.91 1.31
N SER A 91 10.60 9.80 1.60
CA SER A 91 10.55 10.68 2.78
C SER A 91 9.33 11.61 2.74
N THR A 92 9.05 12.19 1.58
CA THR A 92 7.92 13.11 1.36
C THR A 92 6.58 12.40 1.51
N VAL A 93 6.42 11.23 0.89
CA VAL A 93 5.21 10.40 1.03
C VAL A 93 4.98 10.06 2.50
N SER A 94 6.01 9.62 3.21
CA SER A 94 5.91 9.25 4.62
C SER A 94 5.51 10.43 5.49
N THR A 95 6.12 11.60 5.27
CA THR A 95 5.83 12.81 6.04
C THR A 95 4.43 13.34 5.79
N TRP A 96 3.95 13.33 4.54
CA TRP A 96 2.70 14.01 4.16
C TRP A 96 1.47 13.10 4.24
N THR A 97 1.66 11.78 4.12
CA THR A 97 0.56 10.82 4.11
C THR A 97 0.54 9.90 5.34
N GLY A 98 1.65 9.80 6.08
CA GLY A 98 1.78 8.94 7.26
C GLY A 98 1.88 7.44 6.93
N VAL A 99 2.16 7.08 5.68
CA VAL A 99 2.33 5.70 5.19
C VAL A 99 3.78 5.43 4.83
#